data_AF-A0A0S3S907-F1
#
_entry.id   AF-A0A0S3S907-F1
#
_cell.length_a   1.000
_cell.length_b   1.000
_cell.length_c   1.000
_cell.angle_alpha   90.00
_cell.angle_beta   90.00
_cell.angle_gamma   90.00
#
_symmetry.space_group_name_H-M   'P 1'
#
loop_
_entity.id
_entity.type
_entity.pdbx_description
1 polymer ?
#
loop_
_entity_poly.entity_id
_entity_poly.type
_entity_poly.pdbx_seq_one_letter_code
_entity_poly.pdbx_strand_id
1 'polypeptide(L)'
;MDESLSSIMEVREDFMVSPDGDSKPTLRSAYFQKPLAKSLEGSISEVLSTSMNMPLPPVFEPKKWPLIVHFSWWRSRKRKWVEWVDALRDRYESVWKKVGIFEAIMSTKCSLVKDRNLCIGVAEKWCPQTNTILFPWGEATITLEDVMVLGGYPVVGDPIFTTLQSQEMIEVQEKLILARKEPWKRNKGNVSLSAWMDIFRNSGSEIEHEAFLATWLTMVGFSPNDCVNQLVFPIAIHLARGNPIALGPTVLASIYQDLSLLKETVVDLTKN
;
A
#
# COMPACT_ATOMS: atom_id res chain seq x y z
N MET A 1 -17.18 36.12 -8.91
CA MET A 1 -16.64 34.80 -8.56
C MET A 1 -17.36 33.83 -9.45
N ASP A 2 -16.66 33.31 -10.45
CA ASP A 2 -17.25 32.55 -11.54
C ASP A 2 -17.44 31.09 -11.08
N GLU A 3 -18.70 30.62 -11.03
CA GLU A 3 -19.09 29.25 -10.64
C GLU A 3 -18.64 28.17 -11.64
N SER A 4 -17.88 28.55 -12.68
CA SER A 4 -17.46 27.68 -13.79
C SER A 4 -16.32 26.70 -13.47
N LEU A 5 -15.67 26.82 -12.30
CA LEU A 5 -14.63 25.88 -11.83
C LEU A 5 -15.19 24.62 -11.13
N SER A 6 -16.50 24.44 -11.07
CA SER A 6 -17.16 23.56 -10.10
C SER A 6 -17.22 22.06 -10.41
N SER A 7 -16.59 21.54 -11.47
CA SER A 7 -16.34 20.09 -11.50
C SER A 7 -15.06 19.74 -12.28
N ILE A 8 -14.03 19.32 -11.55
CA ILE A 8 -12.78 18.74 -12.07
C ILE A 8 -13.06 17.41 -12.79
N MET A 9 -14.21 16.79 -12.55
CA MET A 9 -14.62 15.56 -13.21
C MET A 9 -15.75 15.78 -14.21
N GLU A 10 -15.66 15.12 -15.36
CA GLU A 10 -16.71 14.93 -16.36
C GLU A 10 -17.26 13.51 -16.25
N VAL A 11 -18.59 13.38 -16.26
CA VAL A 11 -19.26 12.08 -16.33
C VAL A 11 -19.72 11.89 -17.76
N ARG A 12 -19.24 10.83 -18.42
CA ARG A 12 -19.71 10.44 -19.75
C ARG A 12 -19.86 8.93 -19.85
N GLU A 13 -20.70 8.47 -20.75
CA GLU A 13 -20.76 7.05 -21.08
C GLU A 13 -19.58 6.70 -21.99
N ASP A 14 -18.82 5.69 -21.58
CA ASP A 14 -17.67 5.20 -22.34
C ASP A 14 -17.59 3.67 -22.26
N PHE A 15 -16.91 3.05 -23.21
CA PHE A 15 -16.69 1.61 -23.22
C PHE A 15 -15.59 1.26 -22.21
N MET A 16 -15.99 0.68 -21.09
CA MET A 16 -15.05 0.30 -20.03
C MET A 16 -14.88 -1.21 -19.97
N VAL A 17 -13.65 -1.65 -19.72
CA VAL A 17 -13.33 -3.05 -19.46
C VAL A 17 -13.72 -3.39 -18.02
N SER A 18 -14.28 -4.58 -17.80
CA SER A 18 -14.56 -5.05 -16.44
C SER A 18 -13.25 -5.22 -15.66
N PRO A 19 -13.21 -4.87 -14.36
CA PRO A 19 -12.08 -5.17 -13.49
C PRO A 19 -11.72 -6.66 -13.43
N ASP A 20 -12.67 -7.54 -13.76
CA ASP A 20 -12.51 -8.99 -13.75
C ASP A 20 -11.82 -9.56 -15.00
N GLY A 21 -11.25 -8.71 -15.86
CA GLY A 21 -10.23 -9.08 -16.86
C GLY A 21 -10.71 -9.75 -18.16
N ASP A 22 -11.88 -10.39 -18.17
CA ASP A 22 -12.32 -11.24 -19.30
C ASP A 22 -13.54 -10.73 -20.09
N SER A 23 -14.08 -9.56 -19.73
CA SER A 23 -15.31 -9.04 -20.36
C SER A 23 -15.03 -8.19 -21.60
N LYS A 24 -15.82 -8.39 -22.66
CA LYS A 24 -15.95 -7.41 -23.75
C LYS A 24 -16.24 -6.02 -23.14
N PRO A 25 -15.64 -4.93 -23.66
CA PRO A 25 -15.92 -3.58 -23.17
C PRO A 25 -17.42 -3.33 -23.14
N THR A 26 -17.94 -2.84 -22.01
CA THR A 26 -19.36 -2.54 -21.84
C THR A 26 -19.53 -1.04 -21.66
N LEU A 27 -20.55 -0.49 -22.32
CA LEU A 27 -20.89 0.91 -22.20
C LEU A 27 -21.41 1.15 -20.77
N ARG A 28 -20.74 2.04 -20.02
CA ARG A 28 -21.16 2.44 -18.68
C ARG A 28 -20.76 3.89 -18.42
N SER A 29 -21.44 4.53 -17.49
CA SER A 29 -21.03 5.85 -17.00
C SER A 29 -19.66 5.75 -16.32
N ALA A 30 -18.71 6.54 -16.80
CA ALA A 30 -17.36 6.65 -16.28
C ALA A 30 -17.05 8.11 -15.92
N TYR A 31 -16.17 8.28 -14.93
CA TYR A 31 -15.79 9.57 -14.38
C TYR A 31 -14.38 9.88 -14.87
N PHE A 32 -14.24 10.92 -15.68
CA PHE A 32 -12.97 11.36 -16.24
C PHE A 32 -12.59 12.70 -15.62
N GLN A 33 -11.30 12.95 -15.47
CA GLN A 33 -10.86 14.31 -15.15
C GLN A 33 -11.03 15.20 -16.39
N LYS A 34 -11.61 16.39 -16.21
CA LYS A 34 -11.67 17.40 -17.26
C LYS A 34 -10.25 17.85 -17.58
N PRO A 35 -9.81 17.77 -18.84
CA PRO A 35 -8.54 18.35 -19.24
C PRO A 35 -8.55 19.84 -18.89
N LEU A 36 -7.56 20.30 -18.12
CA LEU A 36 -7.40 21.73 -17.81
C LEU A 36 -7.09 22.56 -19.07
N ALA A 37 -6.65 21.91 -20.15
CA ALA A 37 -6.37 22.53 -21.44
C ALA A 37 -7.58 22.39 -22.40
N LYS A 38 -8.08 23.52 -22.89
CA LYS A 38 -9.19 23.60 -23.86
C LYS A 38 -8.75 23.39 -25.33
N SER A 39 -7.46 23.27 -25.59
CA SER A 39 -6.88 23.12 -26.93
C SER A 39 -5.54 22.38 -26.87
N LEU A 40 -5.32 21.48 -27.84
CA LEU A 40 -4.05 20.82 -28.12
C LEU A 40 -3.21 21.62 -29.14
N GLU A 41 -3.57 22.86 -29.46
CA GLU A 41 -2.74 23.77 -30.25
C GLU A 41 -2.11 24.81 -29.32
N GLY A 42 -0.90 24.50 -28.85
CA GLY A 42 -0.13 25.32 -27.91
C GLY A 42 1.07 24.55 -27.35
N SER A 43 1.89 25.18 -26.52
CA SER A 43 3.17 24.61 -26.04
C SER A 43 3.03 23.25 -25.33
N ILE A 44 1.84 22.90 -24.82
CA ILE A 44 1.53 21.58 -24.24
C ILE A 44 1.65 20.47 -25.30
N SER A 45 1.27 20.73 -26.56
CA SER A 45 1.42 19.78 -27.66
C SER A 45 2.87 19.59 -28.07
N GLU A 46 3.71 20.64 -27.98
CA GLU A 46 5.15 20.51 -28.20
C GLU A 46 5.83 19.70 -27.08
N VAL A 47 5.40 19.86 -25.83
CA VAL A 47 5.89 19.05 -24.68
C VAL A 47 5.46 17.58 -24.81
N LEU A 48 4.22 17.31 -25.20
CA LEU A 48 3.74 15.95 -25.42
C LEU A 48 4.41 15.30 -26.64
N SER A 49 4.62 16.05 -27.73
CA SER A 49 5.28 15.52 -28.94
C SER A 49 6.79 15.32 -28.79
N THR A 50 7.49 16.13 -27.97
CA THR A 50 8.88 15.84 -27.57
C THR A 50 8.97 14.64 -26.61
N SER A 51 7.96 14.43 -25.77
CA SER A 51 7.83 13.22 -24.93
C SER A 51 7.57 11.94 -25.73
N MET A 52 7.05 12.01 -26.97
CA MET A 52 6.77 10.82 -27.79
C MET A 52 8.03 10.14 -28.36
N ASN A 53 9.19 10.79 -28.24
CA ASN A 53 10.47 10.21 -28.65
C ASN A 53 11.26 9.62 -27.47
N MET A 54 10.59 9.21 -26.38
CA MET A 54 11.24 8.40 -25.38
C MET A 54 11.47 7.01 -25.97
N PRO A 55 12.73 6.55 -26.15
CA PRO A 55 12.98 5.19 -26.57
C PRO A 55 12.39 4.28 -25.50
N LEU A 56 11.27 3.64 -25.83
CA LEU A 56 10.71 2.61 -24.98
C LEU A 56 11.82 1.58 -24.74
N PRO A 57 12.06 1.15 -23.49
CA PRO A 57 12.93 0.00 -23.27
C PRO A 57 12.43 -1.14 -24.17
N PRO A 58 13.34 -1.95 -24.77
CA PRO A 58 12.95 -3.02 -25.67
C PRO A 58 11.86 -3.84 -24.99
N VAL A 59 10.69 -3.87 -25.64
CA VAL A 59 9.47 -4.47 -25.10
C VAL A 59 9.77 -5.94 -24.80
N PHE A 60 9.85 -6.25 -23.52
CA PHE A 60 10.02 -7.60 -23.01
C PHE A 60 8.63 -8.23 -22.90
N GLU A 61 8.16 -8.80 -24.01
CA GLU A 61 6.90 -9.56 -24.08
C GLU A 61 7.15 -11.09 -24.03
N PRO A 62 7.58 -11.67 -22.89
CA PRO A 62 7.75 -13.10 -22.82
C PRO A 62 6.36 -13.78 -22.80
N LYS A 63 6.09 -14.64 -23.79
CA LYS A 63 4.89 -15.52 -23.81
C LYS A 63 4.78 -16.41 -22.57
N LYS A 64 5.88 -16.60 -21.84
CA LYS A 64 5.97 -17.31 -20.56
C LYS A 64 7.07 -16.66 -19.70
N TRP A 65 6.70 -16.03 -18.60
CA TRP A 65 7.64 -15.38 -17.70
C TRP A 65 8.57 -16.39 -17.03
N PRO A 66 9.90 -16.18 -17.03
CA PRO A 66 10.85 -17.07 -16.34
C PRO A 66 10.86 -16.88 -14.81
N LEU A 67 10.29 -15.77 -14.32
CA LEU A 67 10.23 -15.42 -12.89
C LEU A 67 8.98 -15.96 -12.21
N ILE A 68 9.17 -16.74 -11.15
CA ILE A 68 8.11 -16.99 -10.17
C ILE A 68 8.20 -15.90 -9.11
N VAL A 69 7.51 -14.77 -9.32
CA VAL A 69 7.41 -13.73 -8.30
C VAL A 69 6.50 -14.22 -7.18
N HIS A 70 7.06 -14.36 -5.99
CA HIS A 70 6.31 -14.67 -4.77
C HIS A 70 5.93 -13.37 -4.07
N PHE A 71 4.70 -12.90 -4.32
CA PHE A 71 4.12 -11.82 -3.55
C PHE A 71 3.76 -12.33 -2.14
N SER A 72 4.62 -12.06 -1.16
CA SER A 72 4.36 -12.30 0.27
C SER A 72 3.18 -11.47 0.79
N TRP A 73 2.85 -10.38 0.09
CA TRP A 73 1.71 -9.53 0.41
C TRP A 73 0.40 -10.31 0.45
N TRP A 74 -0.37 -10.17 1.53
CA TRP A 74 -1.68 -10.81 1.68
C TRP A 74 -1.69 -12.30 1.34
N ARG A 75 -0.85 -13.10 2.03
CA ARG A 75 -1.05 -14.55 2.08
C ARG A 75 -2.40 -14.84 2.72
N SER A 76 -3.35 -15.32 1.91
CA SER A 76 -4.66 -15.90 2.27
C SER A 76 -5.43 -15.19 3.39
N ARG A 77 -6.63 -14.68 3.08
CA ARG A 77 -7.59 -14.11 4.05
C ARG A 77 -7.67 -14.97 5.32
N LYS A 78 -6.93 -14.60 6.37
CA LYS A 78 -6.96 -15.37 7.62
C LYS A 78 -8.26 -15.00 8.29
N ARG A 79 -9.21 -15.95 8.38
CA ARG A 79 -10.49 -15.74 9.06
C ARG A 79 -10.32 -15.08 10.43
N LYS A 80 -9.28 -15.52 11.16
CA LYS A 80 -8.80 -14.96 12.42
C LYS A 80 -8.53 -13.44 12.39
N TRP A 81 -7.96 -12.91 11.30
CA TRP A 81 -7.69 -11.48 11.15
C TRP A 81 -8.99 -10.70 10.98
N VAL A 82 -9.88 -11.15 10.10
CA VAL A 82 -11.18 -10.50 9.83
C VAL A 82 -12.02 -10.44 11.11
N GLU A 83 -12.11 -11.57 11.83
CA GLU A 83 -12.79 -11.64 13.13
C GLU A 83 -12.20 -10.65 14.15
N TRP A 84 -10.88 -10.47 14.15
CA TRP A 84 -10.20 -9.54 15.07
C TRP A 84 -10.46 -8.07 14.71
N VAL A 85 -10.44 -7.73 13.42
CA VAL A 85 -10.81 -6.39 12.93
C VAL A 85 -12.23 -6.05 13.37
N ASP A 86 -13.18 -6.99 13.17
CA ASP A 86 -14.58 -6.77 13.53
C ASP A 86 -14.76 -6.59 15.05
N ALA A 87 -14.07 -7.38 15.87
CA ALA A 87 -14.14 -7.25 17.33
C ALA A 87 -13.56 -5.94 17.87
N LEU A 88 -12.54 -5.37 17.21
CA LEU A 88 -11.89 -4.13 17.65
C LEU A 88 -12.52 -2.88 17.05
N ARG A 89 -13.17 -2.99 15.89
CA ARG A 89 -13.83 -1.88 15.22
C ARG A 89 -14.81 -1.16 16.15
N ASP A 90 -15.66 -1.91 16.84
CA ASP A 90 -16.69 -1.34 17.73
C ASP A 90 -16.10 -0.44 18.83
N ARG A 91 -14.85 -0.69 19.25
CA ARG A 91 -14.16 0.06 20.32
C ARG A 91 -13.25 1.17 19.79
N TYR A 92 -12.61 0.96 18.64
CA TYR A 92 -11.49 1.80 18.19
C TYR A 92 -11.72 2.49 16.83
N GLU A 93 -12.90 2.34 16.21
CA GLU A 93 -13.23 3.00 14.93
C GLU A 93 -13.00 4.51 14.97
N SER A 94 -13.39 5.18 16.06
CA SER A 94 -13.19 6.62 16.22
C SER A 94 -11.70 7.00 16.24
N VAL A 95 -10.87 6.21 16.92
CA VAL A 95 -9.42 6.41 16.96
C VAL A 95 -8.80 6.18 15.59
N TRP A 96 -9.19 5.11 14.89
CA TRP A 96 -8.67 4.79 13.55
C TRP A 96 -9.01 5.86 12.52
N LYS A 97 -10.23 6.43 12.59
CA LYS A 97 -10.64 7.56 11.76
C LYS A 97 -9.85 8.81 12.10
N LYS A 98 -9.65 9.11 13.40
CA LYS A 98 -8.88 10.26 13.87
C LYS A 98 -7.45 10.25 13.32
N VAL A 99 -6.77 9.10 13.33
CA VAL A 99 -5.39 8.97 12.84
C VAL A 99 -5.30 8.60 11.35
N GLY A 100 -6.43 8.54 10.65
CA GLY A 100 -6.47 8.33 9.20
C GLY A 100 -6.12 6.93 8.71
N ILE A 101 -6.21 5.89 9.55
CA ILE A 101 -5.87 4.50 9.19
C ILE A 101 -7.10 3.60 9.01
N PHE A 102 -8.31 4.12 9.23
CA PHE A 102 -9.54 3.32 9.19
C PHE A 102 -9.71 2.62 7.83
N GLU A 103 -9.65 3.35 6.72
CA GLU A 103 -9.82 2.78 5.38
C GLU A 103 -8.71 1.77 5.05
N ALA A 104 -7.46 2.07 5.43
CA ALA A 104 -6.34 1.15 5.24
C ALA A 104 -6.46 -0.15 6.06
N ILE A 105 -7.08 -0.11 7.25
CA ILE A 105 -7.40 -1.32 8.02
C ILE A 105 -8.55 -2.09 7.35
N MET A 106 -9.61 -1.40 6.94
CA MET A 106 -10.78 -2.03 6.34
C MET A 106 -10.45 -2.69 5.00
N SER A 107 -9.55 -2.10 4.20
CA SER A 107 -9.10 -2.67 2.93
C SER A 107 -8.43 -4.05 3.09
N THR A 108 -7.83 -4.32 4.26
CA THR A 108 -7.21 -5.63 4.55
C THR A 108 -8.22 -6.78 4.69
N LYS A 109 -9.52 -6.46 4.84
CA LYS A 109 -10.60 -7.45 4.84
C LYS A 109 -10.92 -7.93 3.43
N CYS A 110 -10.61 -7.12 2.41
CA CYS A 110 -10.89 -7.42 1.02
C CYS A 110 -9.88 -8.42 0.45
N SER A 111 -10.30 -9.23 -0.51
CA SER A 111 -9.38 -10.00 -1.34
C SER A 111 -9.14 -9.26 -2.65
N LEU A 112 -7.90 -8.91 -2.92
CA LEU A 112 -7.48 -8.45 -4.23
C LEU A 112 -7.10 -9.65 -5.08
N VAL A 113 -7.67 -9.74 -6.28
CA VAL A 113 -7.23 -10.69 -7.29
C VAL A 113 -5.84 -10.26 -7.75
N LYS A 114 -4.85 -11.14 -7.59
CA LYS A 114 -3.48 -10.85 -7.96
C LYS A 114 -3.26 -11.25 -9.42
N ASP A 115 -3.17 -10.27 -10.29
CA ASP A 115 -2.66 -10.50 -11.64
C ASP A 115 -1.13 -10.33 -11.65
N ARG A 116 -0.43 -11.45 -11.71
CA ARG A 116 1.04 -11.45 -11.75
C ARG A 116 1.56 -10.86 -13.06
N ASN A 117 0.88 -11.10 -14.17
CA ASN A 117 1.30 -10.58 -15.47
C ASN A 117 1.19 -9.05 -15.49
N LEU A 118 0.12 -8.51 -14.89
CA LEU A 118 -0.04 -7.06 -14.75
C LEU A 118 1.09 -6.45 -13.90
N CYS A 119 1.40 -7.02 -12.74
CA CYS A 119 2.49 -6.53 -11.90
C CYS A 119 3.82 -6.50 -12.64
N ILE A 120 4.13 -7.55 -13.41
CA ILE A 120 5.38 -7.60 -14.15
C ILE A 120 5.37 -6.63 -15.34
N GLY A 121 4.26 -6.48 -16.07
CA GLY A 121 4.15 -5.52 -17.16
C GLY A 121 4.30 -4.06 -16.70
N VAL A 122 3.82 -3.73 -15.49
CA VAL A 122 4.08 -2.43 -14.85
C VAL A 122 5.56 -2.28 -14.52
N ALA A 123 6.17 -3.29 -13.89
CA ALA A 123 7.58 -3.25 -13.53
C ALA A 123 8.51 -3.19 -14.75
N GLU A 124 8.15 -3.79 -15.87
CA GLU A 124 8.90 -3.71 -17.12
C GLU A 124 8.99 -2.27 -17.65
N LYS A 125 7.90 -1.51 -17.52
CA LYS A 125 7.84 -0.11 -17.92
C LYS A 125 8.39 0.85 -16.86
N TRP A 126 8.75 0.36 -15.68
CA TRP A 126 9.28 1.18 -14.60
C TRP A 126 10.68 1.71 -14.91
N CYS A 127 10.89 2.99 -14.61
CA CYS A 127 12.15 3.71 -14.70
C CYS A 127 12.64 4.03 -13.27
N PRO A 128 13.63 3.30 -12.72
CA PRO A 128 14.16 3.56 -11.39
C PRO A 128 14.79 4.95 -11.23
N GLN A 129 15.25 5.58 -12.32
CA GLN A 129 15.90 6.88 -12.29
C GLN A 129 14.92 8.02 -12.00
N THR A 130 13.71 7.93 -12.56
CA THR A 130 12.67 8.97 -12.42
C THR A 130 11.55 8.55 -11.46
N ASN A 131 11.54 7.29 -11.00
CA ASN A 131 10.42 6.68 -10.29
C ASN A 131 9.10 6.83 -11.05
N THR A 132 9.10 6.51 -12.35
CA THR A 132 7.91 6.60 -13.20
C THR A 132 7.73 5.35 -14.06
N ILE A 133 6.53 5.19 -14.59
CA ILE A 133 6.17 4.21 -15.61
C ILE A 133 6.23 4.92 -16.96
N LEU A 134 6.99 4.35 -17.90
CA LEU A 134 7.18 4.87 -19.24
C LEU A 134 6.05 4.39 -20.18
N PHE A 135 5.26 5.33 -20.68
CA PHE A 135 4.28 5.09 -21.75
C PHE A 135 4.71 5.78 -23.06
N PRO A 136 4.18 5.34 -24.22
CA PRO A 136 4.46 5.99 -25.51
C PRO A 136 4.06 7.48 -25.56
N TRP A 137 3.16 7.90 -24.67
CA TRP A 137 2.65 9.27 -24.58
C TRP A 137 3.19 10.06 -23.38
N GLY A 138 4.12 9.49 -22.60
CA GLY A 138 4.77 10.16 -21.49
C GLY A 138 4.94 9.31 -20.24
N GLU A 139 5.48 9.94 -19.19
CA GLU A 139 5.73 9.31 -17.90
C GLU A 139 4.53 9.49 -16.96
N ALA A 140 4.19 8.44 -16.21
CA ALA A 140 3.21 8.54 -15.12
C ALA A 140 3.75 7.83 -13.88
N THR A 141 3.39 8.31 -12.68
CA THR A 141 3.87 7.71 -11.43
C THR A 141 2.77 7.61 -10.38
N ILE A 142 3.02 6.76 -9.39
CA ILE A 142 2.19 6.63 -8.19
C ILE A 142 2.58 7.76 -7.25
N THR A 143 1.62 8.55 -6.79
CA THR A 143 1.88 9.73 -5.95
C THR A 143 1.45 9.50 -4.50
N LEU A 144 1.75 10.47 -3.63
CA LEU A 144 1.19 10.49 -2.27
C LEU A 144 -0.33 10.59 -2.27
N GLU A 145 -0.92 11.24 -3.28
CA GLU A 145 -2.38 11.32 -3.41
C GLU A 145 -2.97 9.93 -3.70
N ASP A 146 -2.35 9.14 -4.58
CA ASP A 146 -2.78 7.76 -4.85
C ASP A 146 -2.69 6.89 -3.59
N VAL A 147 -1.60 7.01 -2.83
CA VAL A 147 -1.40 6.27 -1.57
C VAL A 147 -2.43 6.67 -0.50
N MET A 148 -2.80 7.94 -0.46
CA MET A 148 -3.84 8.45 0.45
C MET A 148 -5.24 7.98 0.03
N VAL A 149 -5.61 8.19 -1.23
CA VAL A 149 -6.98 7.97 -1.72
C VAL A 149 -7.29 6.50 -1.95
N LEU A 150 -6.37 5.76 -2.60
CA LEU A 150 -6.56 4.34 -2.91
C LEU A 150 -6.08 3.43 -1.78
N GLY A 151 -4.97 3.80 -1.14
CA GLY A 151 -4.39 3.02 -0.04
C GLY A 151 -5.01 3.29 1.32
N GLY A 152 -5.61 4.47 1.52
CA GLY A 152 -6.15 4.89 2.81
C GLY A 152 -5.08 5.21 3.85
N TYR A 153 -3.84 5.50 3.43
CA TYR A 153 -2.73 5.76 4.36
C TYR A 153 -2.59 7.27 4.64
N PRO A 154 -2.37 7.66 5.91
CA PRO A 154 -2.19 9.06 6.28
C PRO A 154 -0.87 9.64 5.71
N VAL A 155 -0.96 10.77 5.02
CA VAL A 155 0.21 11.51 4.50
C VAL A 155 0.65 12.65 5.42
N VAL A 156 -0.18 13.01 6.39
CA VAL A 156 0.09 14.03 7.42
C VAL A 156 0.13 13.36 8.79
N GLY A 157 1.12 13.72 9.60
CA GLY A 157 1.33 13.19 10.94
C GLY A 157 2.81 13.26 11.31
N ASP A 158 3.13 12.72 12.49
CA ASP A 158 4.52 12.63 12.94
C ASP A 158 5.30 11.60 12.09
N PRO A 159 6.63 11.73 12.00
CA PRO A 159 7.46 10.76 11.27
C PRO A 159 7.38 9.34 11.85
N ILE A 160 7.63 8.31 11.02
CA ILE A 160 7.59 6.90 11.47
C ILE A 160 8.64 6.54 12.54
N PHE A 161 9.68 7.37 12.67
CA PHE A 161 10.77 7.22 13.65
C PHE A 161 10.54 8.03 14.92
N THR A 162 9.31 8.54 15.13
CA THR A 162 8.95 9.27 16.35
C THR A 162 9.12 8.39 17.58
N THR A 163 9.74 8.97 18.60
CA THR A 163 10.06 8.29 19.86
C THR A 163 8.89 8.37 20.83
N LEU A 164 8.77 7.33 21.67
CA LEU A 164 7.81 7.32 22.77
C LEU A 164 8.27 8.28 23.86
N GLN A 165 7.41 9.23 24.25
CA GLN A 165 7.75 10.26 25.23
C GLN A 165 7.19 9.98 26.63
N SER A 166 6.02 9.34 26.73
CA SER A 166 5.37 9.09 28.00
C SER A 166 5.82 7.76 28.61
N GLN A 167 5.92 7.73 29.94
CA GLN A 167 6.26 6.52 30.69
C GLN A 167 5.26 5.38 30.42
N GLU A 168 3.97 5.70 30.30
CA GLU A 168 2.92 4.74 29.95
C GLU A 168 3.15 4.08 28.58
N MET A 169 3.52 4.87 27.55
CA MET A 169 3.82 4.32 26.22
C MET A 169 5.04 3.40 26.24
N ILE A 170 6.05 3.75 27.03
CA ILE A 170 7.26 2.93 27.20
C ILE A 170 6.91 1.60 27.89
N GLU A 171 6.09 1.63 28.94
CA GLU A 171 5.63 0.40 29.63
C GLU A 171 4.82 -0.51 28.70
N VAL A 172 3.97 0.05 27.84
CA VAL A 172 3.24 -0.72 26.81
C VAL A 172 4.21 -1.36 25.82
N GLN A 173 5.25 -0.63 25.39
CA GLN A 173 6.28 -1.17 24.53
C GLN A 173 7.02 -2.35 25.18
N GLU A 174 7.38 -2.22 26.45
CA GLU A 174 8.01 -3.30 27.22
C GLU A 174 7.11 -4.53 27.31
N LYS A 175 5.81 -4.35 27.58
CA LYS A 175 4.83 -5.45 27.59
C LYS A 175 4.73 -6.14 26.23
N LEU A 176 4.72 -5.40 25.12
CA LEU A 176 4.76 -5.98 23.76
C LEU A 176 6.06 -6.77 23.50
N ILE A 177 7.21 -6.24 23.94
CA ILE A 177 8.50 -6.90 23.83
C ILE A 177 8.54 -8.19 24.66
N LEU A 178 7.97 -8.19 25.87
CA LEU A 178 7.87 -9.37 26.73
C LEU A 178 6.94 -10.41 26.12
N ALA A 179 5.73 -10.02 25.69
CA ALA A 179 4.79 -10.90 25.01
C ALA A 179 5.37 -11.53 23.74
N ARG A 180 6.24 -10.79 23.02
CA ARG A 180 7.01 -11.34 21.90
C ARG A 180 7.98 -12.43 22.32
N LYS A 181 8.61 -12.32 23.50
CA LYS A 181 9.63 -13.25 24.02
C LYS A 181 9.03 -14.47 24.71
N GLU A 182 7.86 -14.37 25.33
CA GLU A 182 7.25 -15.46 26.11
C GLU A 182 7.03 -16.78 25.35
N PRO A 183 6.56 -16.79 24.09
CA PRO A 183 6.39 -18.03 23.32
C PRO A 183 7.70 -18.80 23.07
N TRP A 184 8.86 -18.15 23.23
CA TRP A 184 10.19 -18.67 22.87
C TRP A 184 10.93 -19.38 23.99
N LYS A 185 10.32 -19.53 25.18
CA LYS A 185 10.91 -20.42 26.22
C LYS A 185 11.01 -21.89 25.77
N ARG A 186 10.48 -22.26 24.58
CA ARG A 186 10.48 -23.64 24.05
C ARG A 186 11.17 -23.87 22.69
N ASN A 187 11.47 -22.87 21.86
CA ASN A 187 12.19 -23.02 20.57
C ASN A 187 12.87 -21.71 20.16
N LYS A 188 13.83 -21.69 19.22
CA LYS A 188 14.64 -20.51 18.80
C LYS A 188 14.21 -19.96 17.41
N GLY A 189 13.21 -19.08 17.33
CA GLY A 189 12.76 -18.48 16.06
C GLY A 189 12.04 -17.12 16.24
N ASN A 190 11.45 -16.56 15.18
CA ASN A 190 10.70 -15.28 15.20
C ASN A 190 9.17 -15.49 15.29
N VAL A 191 8.43 -14.58 15.93
CA VAL A 191 6.95 -14.70 16.07
C VAL A 191 6.25 -14.48 14.76
N SER A 192 5.79 -15.58 14.17
CA SER A 192 4.87 -15.55 13.04
C SER A 192 3.61 -14.75 13.41
N LEU A 193 3.04 -14.05 12.43
CA LEU A 193 1.76 -13.34 12.60
C LEU A 193 0.64 -14.23 13.16
N SER A 194 0.64 -15.53 12.85
CA SER A 194 -0.39 -16.44 13.36
C SER A 194 -0.26 -16.66 14.87
N ALA A 195 0.95 -16.93 15.35
CA ALA A 195 1.20 -17.14 16.77
C ALA A 195 0.91 -15.86 17.56
N TRP A 196 1.28 -14.69 17.01
CA TRP A 196 0.98 -13.39 17.60
C TRP A 196 -0.53 -13.15 17.75
N MET A 197 -1.30 -13.37 16.67
CA MET A 197 -2.77 -13.27 16.72
C MET A 197 -3.40 -14.23 17.71
N ASP A 198 -2.85 -15.43 17.90
CA ASP A 198 -3.41 -16.41 18.85
C ASP A 198 -3.15 -16.04 20.32
N ILE A 199 -2.16 -15.18 20.59
CA ILE A 199 -1.88 -14.63 21.93
C ILE A 199 -2.87 -13.49 22.26
N PHE A 200 -3.09 -12.57 21.32
CA PHE A 200 -3.78 -11.31 21.61
C PHE A 200 -5.26 -11.28 21.24
N ARG A 201 -5.69 -11.99 20.19
CA ARG A 201 -7.07 -11.90 19.70
C ARG A 201 -8.06 -12.34 20.77
N ASN A 202 -8.91 -11.40 21.19
CA ASN A 202 -9.92 -11.61 22.24
C ASN A 202 -9.31 -12.03 23.59
N SER A 203 -8.06 -11.65 23.85
CA SER A 203 -7.37 -11.96 25.11
C SER A 203 -7.88 -11.12 26.29
N GLY A 204 -8.56 -10.00 26.02
CA GLY A 204 -8.89 -8.99 27.03
C GLY A 204 -7.67 -8.25 27.57
N SER A 205 -6.50 -8.41 26.92
CA SER A 205 -5.28 -7.71 27.29
C SER A 205 -5.41 -6.22 27.10
N GLU A 206 -4.91 -5.43 28.05
CA GLU A 206 -4.88 -3.97 27.97
C GLU A 206 -4.06 -3.43 26.77
N ILE A 207 -3.15 -4.25 26.22
CA ILE A 207 -2.32 -3.90 25.06
C ILE A 207 -2.82 -4.56 23.75
N GLU A 208 -4.04 -5.14 23.75
CA GLU A 208 -4.59 -5.84 22.59
C GLU A 208 -4.63 -4.95 21.35
N HIS A 209 -4.98 -3.67 21.51
CA HIS A 209 -5.09 -2.72 20.40
C HIS A 209 -3.72 -2.41 19.79
N GLU A 210 -2.70 -2.17 20.60
CA GLU A 210 -1.32 -1.95 20.14
C GLU A 210 -0.77 -3.21 19.46
N ALA A 211 -1.04 -4.39 20.01
CA ALA A 211 -0.66 -5.65 19.42
C ALA A 211 -1.35 -5.90 18.07
N PHE A 212 -2.62 -5.50 17.94
CA PHE A 212 -3.37 -5.53 16.68
C PHE A 212 -2.75 -4.59 15.65
N LEU A 213 -2.45 -3.34 16.01
CA LEU A 213 -1.84 -2.38 15.09
C LEU A 213 -0.42 -2.80 14.67
N ALA A 214 0.36 -3.40 15.57
CA ALA A 214 1.66 -3.99 15.22
C ALA A 214 1.53 -5.15 14.22
N THR A 215 0.46 -5.94 14.34
CA THR A 215 0.12 -7.01 13.38
C THR A 215 -0.23 -6.41 12.02
N TRP A 216 -1.10 -5.40 12.01
CA TRP A 216 -1.50 -4.68 10.79
C TRP A 216 -0.28 -4.08 10.07
N LEU A 217 0.56 -3.29 10.76
CA LEU A 217 1.77 -2.69 10.21
C LEU A 217 2.72 -3.72 9.59
N THR A 218 2.85 -4.87 10.25
CA THR A 218 3.66 -5.99 9.74
C THR A 218 3.04 -6.59 8.47
N MET A 219 1.72 -6.73 8.41
CA MET A 219 1.01 -7.24 7.23
C MET A 219 1.11 -6.28 6.04
N VAL A 220 1.15 -4.98 6.30
CA VAL A 220 1.32 -3.92 5.30
C VAL A 220 2.78 -3.50 5.10
N GLY A 221 3.73 -4.41 5.32
CA GLY A 221 5.09 -4.29 4.77
C GLY A 221 6.10 -3.53 5.59
N PHE A 222 5.75 -3.06 6.79
CA PHE A 222 6.71 -2.42 7.70
C PHE A 222 7.63 -3.43 8.40
N SER A 223 7.62 -4.71 7.99
CA SER A 223 8.51 -5.75 8.49
C SER A 223 8.91 -6.76 7.40
N PRO A 224 10.18 -7.17 7.32
CA PRO A 224 10.71 -7.95 6.20
C PRO A 224 10.37 -9.45 6.21
N ASN A 225 9.97 -10.02 7.35
CA ASN A 225 10.03 -11.48 7.56
C ASN A 225 8.68 -12.17 7.89
N ASP A 226 7.53 -11.60 7.49
CA ASP A 226 6.17 -12.13 7.83
C ASP A 226 5.97 -12.37 9.35
N CYS A 227 6.82 -11.72 10.16
CA CYS A 227 6.88 -11.80 11.60
C CYS A 227 6.71 -10.39 12.15
N VAL A 228 5.95 -10.26 13.23
CA VAL A 228 5.83 -8.98 13.93
C VAL A 228 7.25 -8.53 14.26
N ASN A 229 7.62 -7.26 14.07
CA ASN A 229 8.95 -6.72 14.37
C ASN A 229 8.86 -5.73 15.54
N GLN A 230 9.89 -5.63 16.38
CA GLN A 230 9.93 -4.62 17.43
C GLN A 230 9.97 -3.19 16.86
N LEU A 231 10.48 -3.03 15.63
CA LEU A 231 10.51 -1.75 14.92
C LEU A 231 9.13 -1.13 14.70
N VAL A 232 8.06 -1.94 14.63
CA VAL A 232 6.70 -1.41 14.42
C VAL A 232 5.98 -1.05 15.73
N PHE A 233 6.53 -1.40 16.90
CA PHE A 233 5.88 -1.15 18.18
C PHE A 233 5.69 0.34 18.48
N PRO A 234 6.71 1.21 18.31
CA PRO A 234 6.49 2.64 18.57
C PRO A 234 5.38 3.22 17.70
N ILE A 235 5.38 2.88 16.41
CA ILE A 235 4.35 3.32 15.45
C ILE A 235 2.96 2.84 15.90
N ALA A 236 2.82 1.56 16.24
CA ALA A 236 1.56 0.99 16.70
C ALA A 236 1.04 1.68 17.96
N ILE A 237 1.92 2.01 18.91
CA ILE A 237 1.57 2.69 20.15
C ILE A 237 1.13 4.12 19.86
N HIS A 238 1.84 4.89 19.04
CA HIS A 238 1.41 6.24 18.66
C HIS A 238 0.00 6.23 18.04
N LEU A 239 -0.24 5.33 17.08
CA LEU A 239 -1.54 5.18 16.43
C LEU A 239 -2.64 4.77 17.42
N ALA A 240 -2.34 3.85 18.36
CA ALA A 240 -3.30 3.43 19.39
C ALA A 240 -3.71 4.57 20.32
N ARG A 241 -2.76 5.45 20.65
CA ARG A 241 -3.01 6.65 21.47
C ARG A 241 -3.65 7.80 20.70
N GLY A 242 -3.97 7.60 19.42
CA GLY A 242 -4.62 8.61 18.61
C GLY A 242 -3.67 9.73 18.17
N ASN A 243 -2.36 9.44 18.13
CA ASN A 243 -1.33 10.31 17.58
C ASN A 243 -1.15 9.93 16.10
N PRO A 244 -1.39 10.85 15.15
CA PRO A 244 -1.26 10.56 13.73
C PRO A 244 0.21 10.37 13.34
N ILE A 245 0.49 9.34 12.54
CA ILE A 245 1.81 9.07 11.96
C ILE A 245 1.67 9.13 10.44
N ALA A 246 2.59 9.81 9.75
CA ALA A 246 2.60 9.89 8.29
C ALA A 246 3.13 8.58 7.68
N LEU A 247 2.25 7.59 7.49
CA LEU A 247 2.60 6.29 6.89
C LEU A 247 2.74 6.36 5.36
N GLY A 248 2.01 7.27 4.71
CA GLY A 248 1.96 7.40 3.25
C GLY A 248 3.33 7.53 2.59
N PRO A 249 4.24 8.42 3.05
CA PRO A 249 5.59 8.53 2.51
C PRO A 249 6.40 7.23 2.56
N THR A 250 6.29 6.46 3.65
CA THR A 250 6.99 5.18 3.78
C THR A 250 6.40 4.12 2.85
N VAL A 251 5.08 4.07 2.74
CA VAL A 251 4.40 3.15 1.80
C VAL A 251 4.81 3.47 0.37
N LEU A 252 4.81 4.74 -0.02
CA LEU A 252 5.23 5.16 -1.37
C LEU A 252 6.69 4.80 -1.64
N ALA A 253 7.59 5.06 -0.69
CA ALA A 253 9.00 4.70 -0.81
C ALA A 253 9.19 3.19 -0.99
N SER A 254 8.43 2.36 -0.25
CA SER A 254 8.46 0.91 -0.40
C SER A 254 7.99 0.47 -1.79
N ILE A 255 6.91 1.07 -2.31
CA ILE A 255 6.40 0.75 -3.66
C ILE A 255 7.46 1.06 -4.72
N TYR A 256 8.11 2.23 -4.64
CA TYR A 256 9.17 2.61 -5.58
C TYR A 256 10.38 1.68 -5.48
N GLN A 257 10.78 1.31 -4.26
CA GLN A 257 11.88 0.39 -4.03
C GLN A 257 11.57 -1.00 -4.61
N ASP A 258 10.39 -1.54 -4.36
CA ASP A 258 9.96 -2.86 -4.84
C ASP A 258 9.83 -2.89 -6.37
N LEU A 259 9.28 -1.85 -6.99
CA LEU A 259 9.20 -1.73 -8.45
C LEU A 259 10.58 -1.63 -9.09
N SER A 260 11.50 -0.88 -8.48
CA SER A 260 12.88 -0.75 -8.95
C SER A 260 13.62 -2.08 -8.87
N LEU A 261 13.52 -2.78 -7.73
CA LEU A 261 14.12 -4.10 -7.55
C LEU A 261 13.56 -5.12 -8.55
N LEU A 262 12.25 -5.10 -8.78
CA LEU A 262 11.60 -5.99 -9.73
C LEU A 262 12.05 -5.68 -11.17
N LYS A 263 12.14 -4.40 -11.55
CA LYS A 263 12.67 -3.97 -12.86
C LYS A 263 14.10 -4.45 -13.08
N GLU A 264 15.00 -4.23 -12.13
CA GLU A 264 16.40 -4.64 -12.19
C GLU A 264 16.51 -6.17 -12.35
N THR A 265 15.74 -6.91 -11.56
CA THR A 265 15.68 -8.37 -11.63
C THR A 265 15.20 -8.87 -13.00
N VAL A 266 14.17 -8.23 -13.57
CA VAL A 266 13.68 -8.56 -14.91
C VAL A 266 14.76 -8.29 -15.96
N VAL A 267 15.41 -7.12 -15.91
CA VAL A 267 16.46 -6.74 -16.86
C VAL A 267 17.65 -7.69 -16.80
N ASP A 268 18.11 -8.07 -15.62
CA ASP A 268 19.27 -8.96 -15.49
C ASP A 268 19.00 -10.38 -16.01
N LEU A 269 17.76 -10.83 -15.98
CA LEU A 269 17.37 -12.10 -16.61
C LEU A 269 17.36 -12.05 -18.14
N THR A 270 17.20 -10.87 -18.74
CA THR A 270 17.24 -10.73 -20.21
C THR A 270 18.65 -10.71 -20.79
N LYS A 271 19.67 -10.54 -19.94
CA LYS A 271 21.09 -10.49 -20.35
C LYS A 271 21.77 -11.87 -20.37
N ASN A 272 21.12 -12.90 -19.81
CA ASN A 272 21.60 -14.28 -19.74
C ASN A 272 20.93 -15.17 -20.79
#